data_AF-A0A4V6TMH3-F1
#
_entry.id   AF-A0A4V6TMH3-F1
#
_cell.length_a   1.000
_cell.length_b   1.000
_cell.length_c   1.000
_cell.angle_alpha   90.00
_cell.angle_beta   90.00
_cell.angle_gamma   90.00
#
_symmetry.space_group_name_H-M   'P 1'
#
loop_
_entity.id
_entity.type
_entity.pdbx_description
1 polymer ?
#
loop_
_entity_poly.entity_id
_entity_poly.type
_entity_poly.pdbx_seq_one_letter_code
_entity_poly.pdbx_strand_id
1 'polypeptide(L)'
;MSGDMDEDDVWAGSDDELGSKQRDLEWNKLEDRFMDEGYREGISWGKESHLQSGFDEGYVVGVVYGREYGRLRAFANQTLSHLSGQQENEELVERARRLVGTIGRISALHFLPKDQEAIVHAREHEEESKKSSSKDTSNVSFNEEMGGENGRLRDVQALTDELDGLGRETVDTHYHRHLQHNMSIMEYNGGSVVAMRGKKCVAIAGDLRLGNRNMSLAGNFEKVFPITQKLFVGLPGLASDVLTLRDTFRFRTNMYKLKEGREIEPNTFAHLVSSTLYERRWSPYFVEPVVAGLDPNNGEPFIAATDLIGCLNFAKDFVVSGTASDKMFGMAESLWEPDLEAEDLFETVSQTLLNGVDRDALSGWGAVVHLITPERIITRSLKSRMD
;
A
#
# COMPACT_ATOMS: atom_id res chain seq x y z
N MET A 1 53.73 -43.75 52.79
CA MET A 1 52.30 -44.10 52.81
C MET A 1 51.67 -43.19 53.84
N SER A 2 51.18 -42.02 53.40
CA SER A 2 49.77 -41.74 53.07
C SER A 2 48.93 -41.60 54.35
N GLY A 3 48.21 -40.52 54.63
CA GLY A 3 47.90 -39.30 53.89
C GLY A 3 47.22 -38.31 54.86
N ASP A 4 47.15 -37.05 54.45
CA ASP A 4 46.47 -35.96 55.13
C ASP A 4 45.29 -35.46 54.29
N MET A 5 44.24 -35.03 55.00
CA MET A 5 43.14 -34.11 54.63
C MET A 5 42.10 -34.55 53.60
N ASP A 6 40.87 -34.79 54.09
CA ASP A 6 39.63 -34.57 53.35
C ASP A 6 38.84 -33.45 54.07
N GLU A 7 38.74 -32.28 53.43
CA GLU A 7 37.77 -31.23 53.76
C GLU A 7 36.51 -31.47 52.89
N ASP A 8 35.37 -31.68 53.54
CA ASP A 8 34.06 -31.78 52.90
C ASP A 8 33.61 -30.41 52.36
N ASP A 9 33.46 -30.32 51.04
CA ASP A 9 32.98 -29.14 50.31
C ASP A 9 31.42 -29.13 50.33
N VAL A 10 30.85 -28.28 51.19
CA VAL A 10 29.41 -28.21 51.52
C VAL A 10 28.60 -27.37 50.49
N TRP A 11 29.18 -27.00 49.34
CA TRP A 11 28.58 -25.99 48.45
C TRP A 11 28.10 -26.47 47.06
N ALA A 12 28.06 -27.78 46.79
CA ALA A 12 27.77 -28.29 45.44
C ALA A 12 26.29 -28.65 45.16
N GLY A 13 25.31 -27.83 45.57
CA GLY A 13 23.90 -28.22 45.35
C GLY A 13 22.80 -27.19 45.53
N SER A 14 22.91 -25.95 45.00
CA SER A 14 21.75 -25.04 45.04
C SER A 14 21.52 -24.08 43.86
N ASP A 15 22.47 -23.85 42.96
CA ASP A 15 22.31 -22.80 41.94
C ASP A 15 21.41 -23.18 40.74
N ASP A 16 21.41 -24.45 40.28
CA ASP A 16 20.64 -24.85 39.09
C ASP A 16 19.12 -24.95 39.33
N GLU A 17 18.68 -25.35 40.53
CA GLU A 17 17.25 -25.41 40.88
C GLU A 17 16.64 -24.03 41.14
N LEU A 18 17.41 -23.09 41.71
CA LEU A 18 16.98 -21.71 41.92
C LEU A 18 16.80 -20.97 40.58
N GLY A 19 17.69 -21.19 39.61
CA GLY A 19 17.58 -20.63 38.27
C GLY A 19 16.36 -21.15 37.48
N SER A 20 15.97 -22.42 37.66
CA SER A 20 14.75 -22.96 37.04
C SER A 20 13.48 -22.32 37.60
N LYS A 21 13.34 -22.27 38.93
CA LYS A 21 12.14 -21.71 39.58
C LYS A 21 11.98 -20.21 39.33
N GLN A 22 13.09 -19.47 39.27
CA GLN A 22 13.07 -18.04 38.94
C GLN A 22 12.58 -17.81 37.50
N ARG A 23 13.04 -18.62 36.54
CA ARG A 23 12.61 -18.57 35.14
C ARG A 23 11.12 -18.88 35.01
N ASP A 24 10.63 -19.93 35.66
CA ASP A 24 9.21 -20.32 35.58
C ASP A 24 8.28 -19.24 36.19
N LEU A 25 8.73 -18.56 37.25
CA LEU A 25 8.02 -17.42 37.84
C LEU A 25 8.01 -16.19 36.93
N GLU A 26 9.10 -15.93 36.22
CA GLU A 26 9.18 -14.86 35.23
C GLU A 26 8.33 -15.18 33.99
N TRP A 27 8.29 -16.44 33.56
CA TRP A 27 7.44 -16.93 32.48
C TRP A 27 5.96 -16.76 32.80
N ASN A 28 5.51 -17.19 33.98
CA ASN A 28 4.10 -17.05 34.36
C ASN A 28 3.67 -15.58 34.48
N LYS A 29 4.54 -14.71 35.02
CA LYS A 29 4.27 -13.26 35.07
C LYS A 29 4.26 -12.60 33.69
N LEU A 30 4.98 -13.16 32.73
CA LEU A 30 4.97 -12.68 31.35
C LEU A 30 3.68 -13.14 30.66
N GLU A 31 3.28 -14.39 30.87
CA GLU A 31 2.05 -14.98 30.35
C GLU A 31 0.79 -14.24 30.84
N ASP A 32 0.68 -13.97 32.15
CA ASP A 32 -0.46 -13.23 32.71
C ASP A 32 -0.58 -11.82 32.12
N ARG A 33 0.56 -11.12 31.94
CA ARG A 33 0.58 -9.80 31.29
C ARG A 33 0.16 -9.87 29.83
N PHE A 34 0.63 -10.87 29.08
CA PHE A 34 0.21 -11.06 27.69
C PHE A 34 -1.27 -11.41 27.56
N MET A 35 -1.84 -12.15 28.52
CA MET A 35 -3.28 -12.46 28.52
C MET A 35 -4.12 -11.22 28.85
N ASP A 36 -3.73 -10.42 29.83
CA ASP A 36 -4.42 -9.17 30.19
C ASP A 36 -4.31 -8.11 29.08
N GLU A 37 -3.13 -7.96 28.48
CA GLU A 37 -2.90 -7.07 27.35
C GLU A 37 -3.67 -7.56 26.12
N GLY A 38 -3.63 -8.86 25.80
CA GLY A 38 -4.36 -9.46 24.70
C GLY A 38 -5.88 -9.38 24.85
N TYR A 39 -6.41 -9.50 26.07
CA TYR A 39 -7.83 -9.30 26.34
C TYR A 39 -8.25 -7.83 26.19
N ARG A 40 -7.43 -6.90 26.71
CA ARG A 40 -7.67 -5.45 26.55
C ARG A 40 -7.61 -5.03 25.09
N GLU A 41 -6.62 -5.55 24.36
CA GLU A 41 -6.45 -5.35 22.93
C GLU A 41 -7.63 -5.96 22.16
N GLY A 42 -8.06 -7.18 22.50
CA GLY A 42 -9.23 -7.83 21.91
C GLY A 42 -10.52 -7.05 22.09
N ILE A 43 -10.74 -6.42 23.25
CA ILE A 43 -11.89 -5.53 23.46
C ILE A 43 -11.78 -4.27 22.60
N SER A 44 -10.61 -3.65 22.49
CA SER A 44 -10.44 -2.47 21.62
C SER A 44 -10.64 -2.82 20.15
N TRP A 45 -10.07 -3.94 19.69
CA TRP A 45 -10.23 -4.46 18.34
C TRP A 45 -11.69 -4.80 18.02
N GLY A 46 -12.43 -5.38 18.97
CA GLY A 46 -13.86 -5.65 18.80
C GLY A 46 -14.68 -4.36 18.67
N LYS A 47 -14.35 -3.31 19.44
CA LYS A 47 -15.01 -2.00 19.31
C LYS A 47 -14.67 -1.31 18.00
N GLU A 48 -13.41 -1.38 17.59
CA GLU A 48 -12.92 -0.76 16.36
C GLU A 48 -13.43 -1.48 15.12
N SER A 49 -13.55 -2.82 15.14
CA SER A 49 -14.11 -3.59 14.02
C SER A 49 -15.60 -3.29 13.79
N HIS A 50 -16.39 -3.15 14.86
CA HIS A 50 -17.80 -2.75 14.77
C HIS A 50 -17.95 -1.29 14.30
N LEU A 51 -17.06 -0.39 14.73
CA LEU A 51 -17.06 1.00 14.27
C LEU A 51 -16.67 1.08 12.78
N GLN A 52 -15.67 0.30 12.37
CA GLN A 52 -15.19 0.25 11.00
C GLN A 52 -16.24 -0.28 10.04
N SER A 53 -17.03 -1.30 10.42
CA SER A 53 -18.13 -1.81 9.58
C SER A 53 -19.20 -0.74 9.33
N GLY A 54 -19.58 0.02 10.36
CA GLY A 54 -20.52 1.14 10.20
C GLY A 54 -19.96 2.27 9.34
N PHE A 55 -18.66 2.56 9.49
CA PHE A 55 -17.97 3.53 8.65
C PHE A 55 -17.93 3.09 7.18
N ASP A 56 -17.61 1.83 6.90
CA ASP A 56 -17.50 1.30 5.54
C ASP A 56 -18.86 1.35 4.81
N GLU A 57 -19.94 0.99 5.50
CA GLU A 57 -21.31 1.11 4.97
C GLU A 57 -21.69 2.57 4.71
N GLY A 58 -21.43 3.46 5.68
CA GLY A 58 -21.66 4.90 5.53
C GLY A 58 -20.82 5.53 4.42
N TYR A 59 -19.59 5.06 4.22
CA TYR A 59 -18.69 5.51 3.17
C TYR A 59 -19.20 5.10 1.78
N VAL A 60 -19.62 3.85 1.60
CA VAL A 60 -20.20 3.37 0.32
C VAL A 60 -21.39 4.23 -0.09
N VAL A 61 -22.30 4.51 0.84
CA VAL A 61 -23.49 5.33 0.57
C VAL A 61 -23.11 6.80 0.34
N GLY A 62 -22.28 7.37 1.21
CA GLY A 62 -21.87 8.77 1.17
C GLY A 62 -21.09 9.15 -0.09
N VAL A 63 -20.23 8.24 -0.58
CA VAL A 63 -19.46 8.45 -1.82
C VAL A 63 -20.37 8.55 -3.04
N VAL A 64 -21.43 7.73 -3.12
CA VAL A 64 -22.38 7.77 -4.24
C VAL A 64 -23.10 9.11 -4.29
N TYR A 65 -23.69 9.56 -3.18
CA TYR A 65 -24.37 10.85 -3.11
C TYR A 65 -23.42 12.04 -3.30
N GLY A 66 -22.22 11.97 -2.71
CA GLY A 66 -21.19 13.00 -2.87
C GLY A 66 -20.70 13.12 -4.32
N ARG A 67 -20.57 12.00 -5.03
CA ARG A 67 -20.18 11.96 -6.44
C ARG A 67 -21.24 12.57 -7.34
N GLU A 68 -22.51 12.22 -7.16
CA GLU A 68 -23.60 12.78 -7.97
C GLU A 68 -23.79 14.28 -7.71
N TYR A 69 -23.72 14.72 -6.44
CA TYR A 69 -23.76 16.15 -6.10
C TYR A 69 -22.56 16.92 -6.69
N GLY A 70 -21.36 16.33 -6.62
CA GLY A 70 -20.16 16.88 -7.25
C GLY A 70 -20.29 17.00 -8.77
N ARG A 71 -20.88 16.00 -9.42
CA ARG A 71 -21.16 15.99 -10.87
C ARG A 71 -22.14 17.10 -11.25
N LEU A 72 -23.23 17.27 -10.52
CA LEU A 72 -24.22 18.33 -10.76
C LEU A 72 -23.59 19.73 -10.62
N ARG A 73 -22.76 19.93 -9.60
CA ARG A 73 -22.03 21.18 -9.40
C ARG A 73 -21.03 21.44 -10.53
N ALA A 74 -20.30 20.43 -10.96
CA ALA A 74 -19.35 20.55 -12.07
C ALA A 74 -20.08 20.92 -13.37
N PHE A 75 -21.17 20.22 -13.68
CA PHE A 75 -21.99 20.47 -14.86
C PHE A 75 -22.56 21.89 -14.86
N ALA A 76 -23.15 22.34 -13.74
CA ALA A 76 -23.70 23.69 -13.63
C ALA A 76 -22.62 24.79 -13.86
N ASN A 77 -21.41 24.59 -13.33
CA ASN A 77 -20.29 25.53 -13.52
C ASN A 77 -19.75 25.49 -14.96
N GLN A 78 -19.68 24.31 -15.58
CA GLN A 78 -19.26 24.15 -16.96
C GLN A 78 -20.24 24.83 -17.92
N THR A 79 -21.54 24.61 -17.73
CA THR A 79 -22.60 25.25 -18.51
C THR A 79 -22.55 26.77 -18.37
N LEU A 80 -22.33 27.29 -17.15
CA LEU A 80 -22.14 28.73 -16.93
C LEU A 80 -20.90 29.26 -17.68
N SER A 81 -19.78 28.55 -17.63
CA SER A 81 -18.54 28.94 -18.32
C SER A 81 -18.71 28.95 -19.84
N HIS A 82 -19.37 27.94 -20.40
CA HIS A 82 -19.64 27.83 -21.83
C HIS A 82 -20.57 28.95 -22.33
N LEU A 83 -21.70 29.16 -21.63
CA LEU A 83 -22.67 30.21 -21.97
C LEU A 83 -22.07 31.63 -21.80
N SER A 84 -21.21 31.83 -20.80
CA SER A 84 -20.50 33.11 -20.61
C SER A 84 -19.46 33.38 -21.70
N GLY A 85 -18.87 32.32 -22.30
CA GLY A 85 -17.87 32.43 -23.36
C GLY A 85 -18.43 32.68 -24.76
N GLN A 86 -19.66 32.24 -25.04
CA GLN A 86 -20.28 32.36 -26.37
C GLN A 86 -21.11 33.64 -26.60
N GLN A 87 -21.31 34.50 -25.59
CA GLN A 87 -22.15 35.72 -25.69
C GLN A 87 -23.57 35.48 -26.23
N GLU A 88 -24.14 34.29 -26.03
CA GLU A 88 -25.52 34.01 -26.43
C GLU A 88 -26.49 34.09 -25.24
N ASN A 89 -27.58 34.83 -25.47
CA ASN A 89 -28.80 34.93 -24.67
C ASN A 89 -28.60 35.19 -23.16
N GLU A 90 -28.64 36.48 -22.78
CA GLU A 90 -28.43 37.00 -21.42
C GLU A 90 -29.35 36.35 -20.36
N GLU A 91 -30.55 35.92 -20.78
CA GLU A 91 -31.52 35.22 -19.93
C GLU A 91 -31.05 33.83 -19.50
N LEU A 92 -30.38 33.10 -20.39
CA LEU A 92 -29.84 31.74 -20.10
C LEU A 92 -28.63 31.82 -19.17
N VAL A 93 -27.78 32.82 -19.35
CA VAL A 93 -26.65 33.10 -18.46
C VAL A 93 -27.15 33.38 -17.04
N GLU A 94 -28.18 34.21 -16.89
CA GLU A 94 -28.74 34.53 -15.57
C GLU A 94 -29.48 33.34 -14.93
N ARG A 95 -30.09 32.46 -15.73
CA ARG A 95 -30.64 31.18 -15.25
C ARG A 95 -29.54 30.24 -14.75
N ALA A 96 -28.43 30.11 -15.49
CA ALA A 96 -27.28 29.29 -15.09
C ALA A 96 -26.60 29.82 -13.82
N ARG A 97 -26.44 31.15 -13.68
CA ARG A 97 -25.91 31.78 -12.45
C ARG A 97 -26.77 31.49 -11.23
N ARG A 98 -28.10 31.60 -11.37
CA ARG A 98 -29.05 31.24 -10.30
C ARG A 98 -28.92 29.77 -9.91
N LEU A 99 -28.80 28.88 -10.89
CA LEU A 99 -28.69 27.44 -10.66
C LEU A 99 -27.39 27.07 -9.91
N VAL A 100 -26.25 27.65 -10.29
CA VAL A 100 -24.98 27.51 -9.56
C VAL A 100 -25.10 28.04 -8.13
N GLY A 101 -25.75 29.19 -7.95
CA GLY A 101 -25.99 29.79 -6.63
C GLY A 101 -26.88 28.92 -5.73
N THR A 102 -27.91 28.29 -6.28
CA THR A 102 -28.81 27.38 -5.54
C THR A 102 -28.09 26.11 -5.14
N ILE A 103 -27.36 25.47 -6.06
CA ILE A 103 -26.60 24.24 -5.77
C ILE A 103 -25.55 24.51 -4.68
N GLY A 104 -24.86 25.66 -4.73
CA GLY A 104 -23.85 26.03 -3.74
C GLY A 104 -24.35 26.24 -2.31
N ARG A 105 -25.67 26.46 -2.11
CA ARG A 105 -26.27 26.62 -0.77
C ARG A 105 -26.71 25.29 -0.14
N ILE A 106 -26.78 24.22 -0.91
CA ILE A 106 -27.19 22.90 -0.41
C ILE A 106 -26.01 22.28 0.35
N SER A 107 -26.15 22.18 1.68
CA SER A 107 -25.19 21.45 2.53
C SER A 107 -25.34 19.92 2.35
N ALA A 108 -24.24 19.19 2.54
CA ALA A 108 -24.18 17.73 2.50
C ALA A 108 -25.22 17.07 3.42
N LEU A 109 -25.49 17.69 4.56
CA LEU A 109 -26.45 17.23 5.58
C LEU A 109 -27.91 17.22 5.09
N HIS A 110 -28.24 17.89 3.98
CA HIS A 110 -29.61 17.96 3.48
C HIS A 110 -30.02 16.82 2.55
N PHE A 111 -29.05 16.12 1.95
CA PHE A 111 -29.30 15.04 0.99
C PHE A 111 -28.70 13.70 1.40
N LEU A 112 -27.78 13.68 2.36
CA LEU A 112 -27.30 12.42 2.92
C LEU A 112 -28.40 11.77 3.79
N PRO A 113 -28.59 10.45 3.68
CA PRO A 113 -29.50 9.73 4.56
C PRO A 113 -29.05 9.90 6.02
N LYS A 114 -30.02 10.11 6.93
CA LYS A 114 -29.73 10.19 8.36
C LYS A 114 -29.34 8.80 8.86
N ASP A 115 -28.25 8.73 9.63
CA ASP A 115 -27.81 7.51 10.29
C ASP A 115 -28.81 7.11 11.39
N GLN A 116 -29.67 6.14 11.09
CA GLN A 116 -30.69 5.65 12.00
C GLN A 116 -30.10 4.87 13.17
N GLU A 117 -28.97 4.19 12.98
CA GLU A 117 -28.31 3.42 14.03
C GLU A 117 -27.65 4.34 15.05
N ALA A 118 -26.97 5.40 14.59
CA ALA A 118 -26.46 6.44 15.47
C ALA A 118 -27.58 7.19 16.23
N ILE A 119 -28.74 7.41 15.60
CA ILE A 119 -29.90 8.01 16.25
C ILE A 119 -30.49 7.07 17.32
N VAL A 120 -30.59 5.77 17.04
CA VAL A 120 -31.08 4.77 17.99
C VAL A 120 -30.11 4.62 19.16
N HIS A 121 -28.80 4.50 18.90
CA HIS A 121 -27.76 4.40 19.92
C HIS A 121 -27.68 5.66 20.79
N ALA A 122 -27.82 6.86 20.21
CA ALA A 122 -27.91 8.11 20.97
C ALA A 122 -29.18 8.15 21.84
N ARG A 123 -30.31 7.62 21.35
CA ARG A 123 -31.56 7.51 22.12
C ARG A 123 -31.45 6.49 23.25
N GLU A 124 -30.77 5.37 23.04
CA GLU A 124 -30.50 4.35 24.05
C GLU A 124 -29.59 4.89 25.16
N HIS A 125 -28.54 5.63 24.82
CA HIS A 125 -27.72 6.35 25.81
C HIS A 125 -28.52 7.41 26.57
N GLU A 126 -29.41 8.15 25.90
CA GLU A 126 -30.34 9.06 26.57
C GLU A 126 -31.29 8.31 27.51
N GLU A 127 -31.82 7.15 27.12
CA GLU A 127 -32.71 6.32 27.95
C GLU A 127 -32.00 5.66 29.14
N GLU A 128 -30.75 5.23 28.98
CA GLU A 128 -29.90 4.75 30.07
C GLU A 128 -29.55 5.88 31.06
N SER A 129 -29.23 7.06 30.54
CA SER A 129 -29.01 8.26 31.37
C SER A 129 -30.28 8.66 32.12
N LYS A 130 -31.46 8.56 31.50
CA LYS A 130 -32.78 8.81 32.11
C LYS A 130 -33.17 7.74 33.14
N LYS A 131 -32.77 6.48 32.96
CA LYS A 131 -32.96 5.40 33.97
C LYS A 131 -32.14 5.63 35.23
N SER A 132 -30.98 6.28 35.13
CA SER A 132 -30.15 6.67 36.28
C SER A 132 -30.69 7.87 37.06
N SER A 133 -31.64 8.62 36.49
CA SER A 133 -32.14 9.90 37.02
C SER A 133 -33.66 9.89 37.29
N SER A 134 -34.21 8.80 37.85
CA SER A 134 -35.61 8.76 38.27
C SER A 134 -35.86 9.59 39.56
N LYS A 135 -35.91 10.91 39.40
CA LYS A 135 -36.75 11.82 40.20
C LYS A 135 -37.13 13.06 39.36
N ASP A 136 -38.44 13.26 39.29
CA ASP A 136 -39.19 14.46 38.87
C ASP A 136 -39.54 14.69 37.38
N THR A 137 -40.84 14.47 37.11
CA THR A 137 -41.82 15.08 36.17
C THR A 137 -41.33 16.09 35.13
N SER A 138 -41.79 16.15 33.86
CA SER A 138 -43.15 16.10 33.33
C SER A 138 -43.16 16.05 31.78
N ASN A 139 -44.28 15.58 31.21
CA ASN A 139 -44.59 15.47 29.77
C ASN A 139 -44.35 16.74 28.92
N VAL A 140 -43.78 16.58 27.72
CA VAL A 140 -44.30 17.19 26.48
C VAL A 140 -44.03 16.24 25.29
N SER A 141 -45.09 15.79 24.64
CA SER A 141 -45.09 15.05 23.38
C SER A 141 -44.75 15.97 22.21
N PHE A 142 -43.84 15.55 21.32
CA PHE A 142 -43.64 16.20 20.02
C PHE A 142 -43.82 15.17 18.89
N ASN A 143 -45.08 14.89 18.57
CA ASN A 143 -45.49 14.37 17.27
C ASN A 143 -46.02 15.57 16.48
N GLU A 144 -45.38 15.88 15.35
CA GLU A 144 -46.00 16.30 14.08
C GLU A 144 -44.89 16.75 13.10
N GLU A 145 -44.25 15.77 12.47
CA GLU A 145 -43.87 15.88 11.06
C GLU A 145 -45.09 15.52 10.22
N MET A 146 -45.56 16.44 9.39
CA MET A 146 -46.32 16.13 8.17
C MET A 146 -45.94 17.15 7.10
N GLY A 147 -44.73 16.97 6.56
CA GLY A 147 -44.30 17.48 5.26
C GLY A 147 -43.81 16.29 4.45
N GLY A 148 -44.76 15.46 4.00
CA GLY A 148 -44.53 14.08 3.58
C GLY A 148 -43.41 13.84 2.56
N GLU A 149 -42.77 12.69 2.70
CA GLU A 149 -41.74 12.09 1.82
C GLU A 149 -42.11 12.15 0.32
N ASN A 150 -43.40 12.19 -0.01
CA ASN A 150 -43.90 12.26 -1.39
C ASN A 150 -43.72 13.61 -2.09
N GLY A 151 -43.33 14.67 -1.39
CA GLY A 151 -43.02 15.98 -1.99
C GLY A 151 -41.57 16.08 -2.47
N ARG A 152 -40.61 15.56 -1.69
CA ARG A 152 -39.16 15.68 -1.97
C ARG A 152 -38.72 14.82 -3.15
N LEU A 153 -39.37 13.66 -3.37
CA LEU A 153 -39.10 12.83 -4.55
C LEU A 153 -39.59 13.48 -5.85
N ARG A 154 -40.70 14.24 -5.83
CA ARG A 154 -41.24 14.88 -7.05
C ARG A 154 -40.35 16.01 -7.55
N ASP A 155 -39.75 16.78 -6.64
CA ASP A 155 -38.88 17.91 -7.03
C ASP A 155 -37.55 17.42 -7.63
N VAL A 156 -37.00 16.33 -7.12
CA VAL A 156 -35.78 15.71 -7.67
C VAL A 156 -36.07 15.03 -9.01
N GLN A 157 -37.23 14.40 -9.16
CA GLN A 157 -37.60 13.70 -10.39
C GLN A 157 -37.97 14.68 -11.52
N ALA A 158 -38.65 15.78 -11.20
CA ALA A 158 -38.92 16.87 -12.15
C ALA A 158 -37.63 17.54 -12.65
N LEU A 159 -36.63 17.73 -11.78
CA LEU A 159 -35.31 18.23 -12.18
C LEU A 159 -34.54 17.21 -13.05
N THR A 160 -34.72 15.92 -12.78
CA THR A 160 -34.10 14.84 -13.57
C THR A 160 -34.70 14.76 -14.97
N ASP A 161 -36.02 14.88 -15.09
CA ASP A 161 -36.73 14.88 -16.38
C ASP A 161 -36.42 16.15 -17.21
N GLU A 162 -36.24 17.30 -16.57
CA GLU A 162 -35.83 18.55 -17.25
C GLU A 162 -34.36 18.49 -17.75
N LEU A 163 -33.49 17.77 -17.04
CA LEU A 163 -32.11 17.48 -17.44
C LEU A 163 -32.02 16.43 -18.56
N ASP A 164 -32.93 15.44 -18.58
CA ASP A 164 -33.01 14.44 -19.64
C ASP A 164 -33.48 15.05 -20.97
N GLY A 165 -34.37 16.06 -20.92
CA GLY A 165 -34.78 16.85 -22.09
C GLY A 165 -33.68 17.70 -22.74
N LEU A 166 -32.55 17.91 -22.05
CA LEU A 166 -31.40 18.68 -22.54
C LEU A 166 -30.30 17.82 -23.20
N GLY A 167 -30.55 16.52 -23.42
CA GLY A 167 -29.68 15.66 -24.22
C GLY A 167 -28.60 14.93 -23.41
N ARG A 168 -29.01 13.87 -22.70
CA ARG A 168 -28.12 12.98 -21.94
C ARG A 168 -27.31 12.00 -22.80
N GLU A 169 -27.71 11.78 -24.06
CA GLU A 169 -27.07 10.82 -24.99
C GLU A 169 -25.64 11.22 -25.42
N THR A 170 -25.28 12.50 -25.39
CA THR A 170 -23.93 12.97 -25.77
C THR A 170 -22.89 12.85 -24.65
N VAL A 171 -23.34 12.69 -23.39
CA VAL A 171 -22.45 12.73 -22.23
C VAL A 171 -21.98 11.34 -21.82
N ASP A 172 -22.85 10.32 -21.88
CA ASP A 172 -22.46 8.94 -21.57
C ASP A 172 -21.45 8.38 -22.59
N THR A 173 -21.54 8.79 -23.86
CA THR A 173 -20.55 8.46 -24.89
C THR A 173 -19.19 9.17 -24.67
N HIS A 174 -19.16 10.34 -24.03
CA HIS A 174 -17.92 11.02 -23.64
C HIS A 174 -17.32 10.50 -22.32
N TYR A 175 -18.16 10.13 -21.35
CA TYR A 175 -17.73 9.58 -20.07
C TYR A 175 -17.20 8.15 -20.18
N HIS A 176 -17.78 7.32 -21.04
CA HIS A 176 -17.25 5.97 -21.29
C HIS A 176 -15.89 5.99 -22.00
N ARG A 177 -15.53 7.07 -22.70
CA ARG A 177 -14.19 7.23 -23.29
C ARG A 177 -13.15 7.67 -22.24
N HIS A 178 -13.54 8.42 -21.21
CA HIS A 178 -12.64 8.88 -20.15
C HIS A 178 -12.39 7.86 -19.02
N LEU A 179 -13.27 6.86 -18.85
CA LEU A 179 -13.07 5.76 -17.90
C LEU A 179 -12.14 4.63 -18.43
N GLN A 180 -11.57 4.80 -19.63
CA GLN A 180 -10.59 3.87 -20.22
C GLN A 180 -9.13 4.16 -19.84
N HIS A 181 -8.87 4.87 -18.73
CA HIS A 181 -7.59 4.80 -18.03
C HIS A 181 -7.83 4.23 -16.63
N ASN A 182 -8.21 2.95 -16.59
CA ASN A 182 -8.06 2.16 -15.37
C ASN A 182 -6.54 1.98 -15.16
N MET A 183 -5.91 2.90 -14.44
CA MET A 183 -4.51 2.76 -14.02
C MET A 183 -4.37 1.43 -13.28
N SER A 184 -3.32 0.69 -13.60
CA SER A 184 -3.04 -0.58 -12.94
C SER A 184 -2.75 -0.32 -11.46
N ILE A 185 -3.13 -1.25 -10.57
CA ILE A 185 -2.74 -1.18 -9.16
C ILE A 185 -1.22 -1.22 -8.98
N MET A 186 -0.49 -1.82 -9.93
CA MET A 186 0.97 -1.79 -10.02
C MET A 186 1.53 -0.37 -10.19
N GLU A 187 0.76 0.53 -10.81
CA GLU A 187 1.13 1.92 -11.08
C GLU A 187 0.70 2.86 -9.95
N TYR A 188 -0.05 2.37 -8.95
CA TYR A 188 -0.63 3.23 -7.92
C TYR A 188 0.43 3.98 -7.11
N ASN A 189 1.50 3.29 -6.72
CA ASN A 189 2.63 3.91 -6.04
C ASN A 189 3.79 4.25 -6.98
N GLY A 190 3.87 3.55 -8.11
CA GLY A 190 5.01 3.59 -9.02
C GLY A 190 6.22 2.86 -8.46
N GLY A 191 7.34 2.97 -9.17
CA GLY A 191 8.59 2.37 -8.75
C GLY A 191 9.16 1.43 -9.80
N SER A 192 10.48 1.41 -9.87
CA SER A 192 11.23 0.71 -10.91
C SER A 192 12.50 0.10 -10.34
N VAL A 193 12.78 -1.14 -10.72
CA VAL A 193 13.97 -1.90 -10.32
C VAL A 193 14.60 -2.53 -11.55
N VAL A 194 15.93 -2.54 -11.59
CA VAL A 194 16.73 -3.23 -12.61
C VAL A 194 17.82 -4.05 -11.94
N ALA A 195 18.12 -5.24 -12.46
CA ALA A 195 19.31 -5.99 -12.10
C ALA A 195 20.06 -6.45 -13.36
N MET A 196 21.39 -6.42 -13.30
CA MET A 196 22.27 -6.76 -14.41
C MET A 196 23.37 -7.70 -13.96
N ARG A 197 23.67 -8.69 -14.81
CA ARG A 197 24.79 -9.61 -14.63
C ARG A 197 26.06 -9.03 -15.24
N GLY A 198 27.17 -9.09 -14.51
CA GLY A 198 28.51 -8.85 -15.04
C GLY A 198 29.44 -10.02 -14.77
N LYS A 199 30.74 -9.79 -14.95
CA LYS A 199 31.78 -10.80 -14.73
C LYS A 199 32.02 -11.00 -13.23
N LYS A 200 31.58 -12.15 -12.71
CA LYS A 200 31.65 -12.50 -11.27
C LYS A 200 31.04 -11.45 -10.34
N CYS A 201 30.21 -10.56 -10.86
CA CYS A 201 29.53 -9.52 -10.11
C CYS A 201 28.10 -9.37 -10.63
N VAL A 202 27.26 -8.80 -9.78
CA VAL A 202 25.87 -8.51 -10.13
C VAL A 202 25.52 -7.15 -9.54
N ALA A 203 24.74 -6.37 -10.28
CA ALA A 203 24.24 -5.09 -9.82
C ALA A 203 22.71 -5.12 -9.74
N ILE A 204 22.15 -4.51 -8.71
CA ILE A 204 20.71 -4.27 -8.58
C ILE A 204 20.48 -2.82 -8.18
N ALA A 205 19.53 -2.17 -8.82
CA ALA A 205 19.24 -0.77 -8.61
C ALA A 205 17.74 -0.51 -8.57
N GLY A 206 17.34 0.49 -7.79
CA GLY A 206 15.94 0.90 -7.68
C GLY A 206 15.81 2.39 -7.41
N ASP A 207 14.69 2.95 -7.83
CA ASP A 207 14.33 4.34 -7.56
C ASP A 207 13.79 4.51 -6.12
N LEU A 208 13.78 5.75 -5.62
CA LEU A 208 13.41 6.06 -4.23
C LEU A 208 12.06 6.76 -4.07
N ARG A 209 11.36 7.02 -5.18
CA ARG A 209 10.03 7.62 -5.16
C ARG A 209 9.01 6.71 -4.48
N LEU A 210 8.21 7.29 -3.60
CA LEU A 210 6.92 6.75 -3.15
C LEU A 210 5.85 7.77 -3.50
N GLY A 211 4.92 7.40 -4.39
CA GLY A 211 3.79 8.23 -4.76
C GLY A 211 2.46 7.70 -4.23
N ASN A 212 1.47 8.57 -4.13
CA ASN A 212 0.07 8.22 -4.26
C ASN A 212 -0.40 8.77 -5.61
N ARG A 213 -0.32 7.91 -6.64
CA ARG A 213 -0.48 8.30 -8.04
C ARG A 213 0.47 9.45 -8.39
N ASN A 214 -0.07 10.57 -8.86
CA ASN A 214 0.69 11.75 -9.28
C ASN A 214 1.25 12.55 -8.10
N MET A 215 0.79 12.31 -6.87
CA MET A 215 1.30 13.02 -5.69
C MET A 215 2.50 12.27 -5.11
N SER A 216 3.69 12.85 -5.18
CA SER A 216 4.88 12.31 -4.53
C SER A 216 4.79 12.51 -3.01
N LEU A 217 4.97 11.43 -2.25
CA LEU A 217 4.95 11.42 -0.78
C LEU A 217 6.37 11.47 -0.20
N ALA A 218 7.29 10.68 -0.76
CA ALA A 218 8.65 10.55 -0.26
C ALA A 218 9.65 10.24 -1.38
N GLY A 219 10.91 10.65 -1.18
CA GLY A 219 12.05 10.40 -2.07
C GLY A 219 13.14 9.53 -1.43
N ASN A 220 12.76 8.72 -0.43
CA ASN A 220 13.65 7.86 0.35
C ASN A 220 13.04 6.48 0.63
N PHE A 221 12.12 6.03 -0.22
CA PHE A 221 11.48 4.71 -0.09
C PHE A 221 12.31 3.66 -0.81
N GLU A 222 13.10 2.90 -0.04
CA GLU A 222 13.90 1.80 -0.57
C GLU A 222 13.01 0.68 -1.09
N LYS A 223 13.34 0.17 -2.28
CA LYS A 223 12.67 -0.98 -2.90
C LYS A 223 13.56 -2.21 -3.00
N VAL A 224 14.86 -2.05 -2.71
CA VAL A 224 15.85 -3.12 -2.77
C VAL A 224 16.29 -3.45 -1.36
N PHE A 225 16.12 -4.70 -0.96
CA PHE A 225 16.35 -5.17 0.41
C PHE A 225 17.39 -6.29 0.44
N PRO A 226 18.31 -6.29 1.41
CA PRO A 226 19.24 -7.39 1.61
C PRO A 226 18.53 -8.59 2.23
N ILE A 227 18.78 -9.78 1.70
CA ILE A 227 18.30 -11.07 2.23
C ILE A 227 19.43 -11.80 2.95
N THR A 228 20.61 -11.86 2.32
CA THR A 228 21.86 -12.32 2.93
C THR A 228 22.98 -11.33 2.64
N GLN A 229 24.24 -11.68 2.98
CA GLN A 229 25.39 -10.82 2.70
C GLN A 229 25.66 -10.61 1.21
N LYS A 230 25.17 -11.47 0.31
CA LYS A 230 25.44 -11.40 -1.13
C LYS A 230 24.18 -11.64 -1.98
N LEU A 231 23.01 -11.53 -1.37
CA LEU A 231 21.71 -11.75 -2.02
C LEU A 231 20.76 -10.62 -1.65
N PHE A 232 20.17 -10.02 -2.68
CA PHE A 232 19.22 -8.93 -2.57
C PHE A 232 17.95 -9.26 -3.34
N VAL A 233 16.85 -8.65 -2.89
CA VAL A 233 15.56 -8.67 -3.58
C VAL A 233 15.08 -7.24 -3.80
N GLY A 234 14.74 -6.91 -5.03
CA GLY A 234 14.04 -5.70 -5.40
C GLY A 234 12.55 -5.96 -5.55
N LEU A 235 11.72 -5.09 -4.99
CA LEU A 235 10.28 -5.23 -4.92
C LEU A 235 9.61 -3.94 -5.44
N PRO A 236 9.44 -3.78 -6.76
CA PRO A 236 8.62 -2.71 -7.33
C PRO A 236 7.13 -3.12 -7.37
N GLY A 237 6.23 -2.14 -7.23
CA GLY A 237 4.78 -2.36 -7.26
C GLY A 237 4.05 -1.62 -6.13
N LEU A 238 2.98 -2.23 -5.61
CA LEU A 238 2.16 -1.67 -4.53
C LEU A 238 2.95 -1.61 -3.22
N ALA A 239 3.12 -0.42 -2.66
CA ALA A 239 4.00 -0.17 -1.52
C ALA A 239 3.63 -0.97 -0.25
N SER A 240 2.33 -1.22 -0.03
CA SER A 240 1.86 -2.05 1.09
C SER A 240 2.34 -3.50 0.96
N ASP A 241 2.26 -4.06 -0.24
CA ASP A 241 2.68 -5.42 -0.53
C ASP A 241 4.21 -5.53 -0.52
N VAL A 242 4.92 -4.50 -0.97
CA VAL A 242 6.39 -4.41 -0.87
C VAL A 242 6.85 -4.58 0.58
N LEU A 243 6.26 -3.84 1.52
CA LEU A 243 6.61 -3.96 2.94
C LEU A 243 6.24 -5.33 3.52
N THR A 244 5.06 -5.85 3.14
CA THR A 244 4.59 -7.16 3.59
C THR A 244 5.50 -8.28 3.12
N LEU A 245 5.89 -8.26 1.84
CA LEU A 245 6.78 -9.26 1.26
C LEU A 245 8.20 -9.14 1.78
N ARG A 246 8.72 -7.93 1.99
CA ARG A 246 10.02 -7.71 2.65
C ARG A 246 10.07 -8.45 3.99
N ASP A 247 9.06 -8.24 4.85
CA ASP A 247 9.04 -8.83 6.18
C ASP A 247 8.78 -10.34 6.13
N THR A 248 7.96 -10.80 5.18
CA THR A 248 7.71 -12.24 4.93
C THR A 248 8.97 -12.96 4.46
N PHE A 249 9.72 -12.41 3.50
CA PHE A 249 10.95 -13.02 2.99
C PHE A 249 12.05 -13.03 4.06
N ARG A 250 12.17 -11.96 4.84
CA ARG A 250 13.07 -11.92 5.99
C ARG A 250 12.75 -13.03 7.00
N PHE A 251 11.47 -13.19 7.35
CA PHE A 251 11.03 -14.24 8.26
C PHE A 251 11.32 -15.64 7.72
N ARG A 252 10.90 -15.94 6.48
CA ARG A 252 11.11 -17.26 5.85
C ARG A 252 12.60 -17.60 5.71
N THR A 253 13.44 -16.62 5.36
CA THR A 253 14.89 -16.82 5.22
C THR A 253 15.56 -17.06 6.58
N ASN A 254 15.18 -16.32 7.61
CA ASN A 254 15.71 -16.55 8.97
C ASN A 254 15.32 -17.93 9.50
N MET A 255 14.08 -18.36 9.27
CA MET A 255 13.63 -19.71 9.62
C MET A 255 14.38 -20.79 8.85
N TYR A 256 14.65 -20.56 7.56
CA TYR A 256 15.48 -21.46 6.76
C TYR A 256 16.90 -21.59 7.34
N LYS A 257 17.55 -20.47 7.67
CA LYS A 257 18.90 -20.45 8.25
C LYS A 257 18.98 -21.19 9.59
N LEU A 258 17.96 -21.07 10.44
CA LEU A 258 17.89 -21.78 11.72
C LEU A 258 17.68 -23.29 11.57
N LYS A 259 16.88 -23.71 10.58
CA LYS A 259 16.56 -25.13 10.35
C LYS A 259 17.69 -25.87 9.64
N GLU A 260 18.24 -25.28 8.58
CA GLU A 260 19.22 -25.91 7.69
C GLU A 260 20.67 -25.63 8.12
N GLY A 261 20.89 -24.68 9.03
CA GLY A 261 22.24 -24.31 9.51
C GLY A 261 23.14 -23.68 8.44
N ARG A 262 22.58 -23.27 7.29
CA ARG A 262 23.31 -22.67 6.17
C ARG A 262 22.58 -21.47 5.59
N GLU A 263 23.30 -20.63 4.84
CA GLU A 263 22.68 -19.52 4.11
C GLU A 263 21.94 -20.03 2.87
N ILE A 264 20.87 -19.32 2.50
CA ILE A 264 20.07 -19.67 1.33
C ILE A 264 20.81 -19.28 0.05
N GLU A 265 20.80 -20.17 -0.94
CA GLU A 265 21.36 -19.91 -2.26
C GLU A 265 20.39 -19.08 -3.11
N PRO A 266 20.88 -18.21 -4.02
CA PRO A 266 20.03 -17.35 -4.85
C PRO A 266 18.96 -18.11 -5.63
N ASN A 267 19.29 -19.28 -6.19
CA ASN A 267 18.35 -20.11 -6.94
C ASN A 267 17.23 -20.67 -6.04
N THR A 268 17.59 -21.18 -4.85
CA THR A 268 16.61 -21.65 -3.86
C THR A 268 15.72 -20.50 -3.36
N PHE A 269 16.29 -19.31 -3.17
CA PHE A 269 15.52 -18.13 -2.81
C PHE A 269 14.55 -17.70 -3.92
N ALA A 270 14.96 -17.75 -5.19
CA ALA A 270 14.06 -17.46 -6.31
C ALA A 270 12.85 -18.41 -6.32
N HIS A 271 13.06 -19.71 -6.05
CA HIS A 271 11.97 -20.66 -5.90
C HIS A 271 11.11 -20.41 -4.64
N LEU A 272 11.69 -19.94 -3.54
CA LEU A 272 10.94 -19.50 -2.36
C LEU A 272 10.05 -18.28 -2.66
N VAL A 273 10.55 -17.32 -3.44
CA VAL A 273 9.76 -16.17 -3.90
C VAL A 273 8.60 -16.64 -4.77
N SER A 274 8.88 -17.47 -5.78
CA SER A 274 7.87 -18.06 -6.67
C SER A 274 6.77 -18.79 -5.90
N SER A 275 7.13 -19.65 -4.94
CA SER A 275 6.13 -20.38 -4.16
C SER A 275 5.30 -19.46 -3.26
N THR A 276 5.93 -18.46 -2.64
CA THR A 276 5.25 -17.48 -1.77
C THR A 276 4.21 -16.66 -2.54
N LEU A 277 4.52 -16.26 -3.78
CA LEU A 277 3.57 -15.54 -4.63
C LEU A 277 2.44 -16.47 -5.10
N TYR A 278 2.78 -17.70 -5.49
CA TYR A 278 1.81 -18.67 -5.99
C TYR A 278 0.84 -19.18 -4.90
N GLU A 279 1.25 -19.20 -3.64
CA GLU A 279 0.37 -19.45 -2.49
C GLU A 279 -0.86 -18.53 -2.50
N ARG A 280 -0.70 -17.31 -3.03
CA ARG A 280 -1.77 -16.33 -3.18
C ARG A 280 -2.25 -16.15 -4.62
N ARG A 281 -2.29 -17.22 -5.42
CA ARG A 281 -2.68 -17.19 -6.84
C ARG A 281 -4.01 -16.49 -7.16
N TRP A 282 -5.01 -16.55 -6.27
CA TRP A 282 -6.34 -15.97 -6.45
C TRP A 282 -6.51 -14.58 -5.81
N SER A 283 -5.51 -14.11 -5.07
CA SER A 283 -5.44 -12.77 -4.49
C SER A 283 -3.97 -12.35 -4.40
N PRO A 284 -3.33 -12.08 -5.55
CA PRO A 284 -1.89 -11.94 -5.64
C PRO A 284 -1.40 -10.70 -4.90
N TYR A 285 -0.13 -10.72 -4.52
CA TYR A 285 0.58 -9.51 -4.16
C TYR A 285 0.88 -8.73 -5.45
N PHE A 286 0.61 -7.43 -5.45
CA PHE A 286 0.84 -6.56 -6.60
C PHE A 286 2.28 -6.07 -6.63
N VAL A 287 3.21 -7.01 -6.77
CA VAL A 287 4.66 -6.79 -6.80
C VAL A 287 5.26 -7.74 -7.82
N GLU A 288 6.29 -7.29 -8.53
CA GLU A 288 7.05 -8.11 -9.48
C GLU A 288 8.51 -8.21 -9.01
N PRO A 289 8.83 -9.15 -8.10
CA PRO A 289 10.15 -9.25 -7.50
C PRO A 289 11.29 -9.48 -8.49
N VAL A 290 12.44 -8.89 -8.18
CA VAL A 290 13.73 -9.07 -8.86
C VAL A 290 14.74 -9.59 -7.85
N VAL A 291 15.27 -10.78 -8.07
CA VAL A 291 16.31 -11.41 -7.25
C VAL A 291 17.66 -11.20 -7.90
N ALA A 292 18.65 -10.74 -7.13
CA ALA A 292 20.02 -10.56 -7.59
C ALA A 292 21.00 -10.97 -6.50
N GLY A 293 21.96 -11.83 -6.82
CA GLY A 293 22.98 -12.22 -5.86
C GLY A 293 24.11 -13.04 -6.47
N LEU A 294 25.10 -13.32 -5.64
CA LEU A 294 26.17 -14.27 -5.95
C LEU A 294 25.91 -15.56 -5.18
N ASP A 295 26.05 -16.70 -5.84
CA ASP A 295 25.97 -17.98 -5.15
C ASP A 295 27.18 -18.13 -4.20
N PRO A 296 26.94 -18.45 -2.92
CA PRO A 296 27.99 -18.48 -1.89
C PRO A 296 29.07 -19.53 -2.15
N ASN A 297 28.78 -20.59 -2.91
CA ASN A 297 29.69 -21.71 -3.11
C ASN A 297 30.59 -21.52 -4.35
N ASN A 298 30.01 -21.11 -5.47
CA ASN A 298 30.69 -20.98 -6.77
C ASN A 298 31.06 -19.53 -7.12
N GLY A 299 30.47 -18.53 -6.44
CA GLY A 299 30.62 -17.11 -6.78
C GLY A 299 29.98 -16.73 -8.11
N GLU A 300 29.13 -17.57 -8.69
CA GLU A 300 28.45 -17.28 -9.95
C GLU A 300 27.36 -16.22 -9.74
N PRO A 301 27.30 -15.21 -10.61
CA PRO A 301 26.26 -14.20 -10.51
C PRO A 301 24.94 -14.76 -11.04
N PHE A 302 23.90 -14.53 -10.25
CA PHE A 302 22.54 -15.00 -10.47
C PHE A 302 21.57 -13.82 -10.45
N ILE A 303 20.70 -13.76 -11.46
CA ILE A 303 19.57 -12.85 -11.52
C ILE A 303 18.31 -13.62 -11.92
N ALA A 304 17.19 -13.24 -11.35
CA ALA A 304 15.87 -13.73 -11.76
C ALA A 304 14.82 -12.65 -11.52
N ALA A 305 13.79 -12.61 -12.34
CA ALA A 305 12.59 -11.84 -12.07
C ALA A 305 11.40 -12.77 -11.97
N THR A 306 10.35 -12.32 -11.27
CA THR A 306 9.08 -13.02 -11.20
C THR A 306 7.94 -12.10 -11.58
N ASP A 307 6.93 -12.63 -12.25
CA ASP A 307 5.63 -11.95 -12.33
C ASP A 307 4.93 -11.95 -10.96
N LEU A 308 3.79 -11.24 -10.86
CA LEU A 308 3.00 -11.13 -9.64
C LEU A 308 2.35 -12.44 -9.14
N ILE A 309 2.38 -13.52 -9.93
CA ILE A 309 1.89 -14.85 -9.55
C ILE A 309 3.01 -15.88 -9.33
N GLY A 310 4.28 -15.50 -9.50
CA GLY A 310 5.44 -16.34 -9.23
C GLY A 310 6.02 -17.09 -10.44
N CYS A 311 5.70 -16.73 -11.68
CA CYS A 311 6.40 -17.25 -12.86
C CYS A 311 7.84 -16.75 -12.88
N LEU A 312 8.81 -17.67 -12.82
CA LEU A 312 10.23 -17.36 -12.79
C LEU A 312 10.79 -17.12 -14.20
N ASN A 313 11.46 -15.98 -14.37
CA ASN A 313 12.27 -15.66 -15.53
C ASN A 313 13.75 -15.63 -15.13
N PHE A 314 14.52 -16.61 -15.62
CA PHE A 314 15.96 -16.68 -15.44
C PHE A 314 16.66 -16.04 -16.65
N ALA A 315 17.21 -14.85 -16.45
CA ALA A 315 17.93 -14.12 -17.48
C ALA A 315 19.45 -14.28 -17.31
N LYS A 316 20.20 -14.17 -18.40
CA LYS A 316 21.69 -14.24 -18.37
C LYS A 316 22.34 -12.86 -18.50
N ASP A 317 21.55 -11.87 -18.86
CA ASP A 317 21.91 -10.51 -19.20
C ASP A 317 21.42 -9.56 -18.11
N PHE A 318 20.13 -9.23 -18.14
CA PHE A 318 19.50 -8.30 -17.21
C PHE A 318 18.02 -8.64 -17.01
N VAL A 319 17.46 -8.10 -15.94
CA VAL A 319 16.04 -8.15 -15.65
C VAL A 319 15.57 -6.77 -15.20
N VAL A 320 14.38 -6.38 -15.62
CA VAL A 320 13.76 -5.11 -15.27
C VAL A 320 12.34 -5.35 -14.80
N SER A 321 11.87 -4.52 -13.87
CA SER A 321 10.54 -4.63 -13.29
C SER A 321 10.05 -3.27 -12.78
N GLY A 322 8.74 -3.05 -12.80
CA GLY A 322 8.11 -1.79 -12.40
C GLY A 322 7.62 -0.91 -13.55
N THR A 323 7.22 0.32 -13.24
CA THR A 323 6.48 1.21 -14.16
C THR A 323 7.32 1.73 -15.34
N ALA A 324 8.63 1.86 -15.14
CA ALA A 324 9.56 2.25 -16.21
C ALA A 324 10.17 1.05 -16.97
N SER A 325 9.64 -0.17 -16.78
CA SER A 325 10.20 -1.40 -17.36
C SER A 325 10.44 -1.31 -18.88
N ASP A 326 9.46 -0.88 -19.67
CA ASP A 326 9.62 -0.72 -21.14
C ASP A 326 10.80 0.18 -21.53
N LYS A 327 11.02 1.24 -20.74
CA LYS A 327 12.02 2.28 -21.00
C LYS A 327 13.39 1.76 -20.58
N MET A 328 13.45 1.05 -19.46
CA MET A 328 14.64 0.36 -19.00
C MET A 328 15.04 -0.79 -19.93
N PHE A 329 14.10 -1.55 -20.51
CA PHE A 329 14.39 -2.58 -21.52
C PHE A 329 15.13 -1.98 -22.71
N GLY A 330 14.63 -0.89 -23.30
CA GLY A 330 15.28 -0.24 -24.45
C GLY A 330 16.70 0.25 -24.15
N MET A 331 16.93 0.78 -22.95
CA MET A 331 18.25 1.23 -22.50
C MET A 331 19.18 0.05 -22.17
N ALA A 332 18.68 -0.99 -21.50
CA ALA A 332 19.45 -2.16 -21.11
C ALA A 332 19.94 -2.93 -22.34
N GLU A 333 19.08 -3.15 -23.34
CA GLU A 333 19.45 -3.80 -24.61
C GLU A 333 20.56 -3.04 -25.38
N SER A 334 20.62 -1.72 -25.21
CA SER A 334 21.58 -0.88 -25.93
C SER A 334 22.93 -0.76 -25.23
N LEU A 335 22.95 -0.85 -23.90
CA LEU A 335 24.14 -0.58 -23.08
C LEU A 335 24.78 -1.83 -22.47
N TRP A 336 24.00 -2.90 -22.26
CA TRP A 336 24.51 -4.11 -21.63
C TRP A 336 25.40 -4.89 -22.60
N GLU A 337 26.53 -5.35 -22.08
CA GLU A 337 27.45 -6.23 -22.78
C GLU A 337 27.78 -7.44 -21.88
N PRO A 338 28.08 -8.61 -22.47
CA PRO A 338 28.52 -9.76 -21.69
C PRO A 338 29.87 -9.47 -21.00
N ASP A 339 30.05 -10.02 -19.80
CA ASP A 339 31.30 -9.99 -19.04
C ASP A 339 31.82 -8.59 -18.64
N LEU A 340 30.92 -7.62 -18.44
CA LEU A 340 31.27 -6.31 -17.87
C LEU A 340 31.97 -6.43 -16.51
N GLU A 341 33.06 -5.69 -16.32
CA GLU A 341 33.74 -5.56 -15.03
C GLU A 341 32.89 -4.73 -14.06
N ALA A 342 33.20 -4.79 -12.76
CA ALA A 342 32.33 -4.25 -11.71
C ALA A 342 32.05 -2.73 -11.83
N GLU A 343 33.03 -1.93 -12.29
CA GLU A 343 32.86 -0.49 -12.48
C GLU A 343 32.04 -0.17 -13.74
N ASP A 344 32.31 -0.88 -14.84
CA ASP A 344 31.56 -0.73 -16.10
C ASP A 344 30.11 -1.18 -15.94
N LEU A 345 29.87 -2.25 -15.17
CA LEU A 345 28.53 -2.71 -14.80
C LEU A 345 27.78 -1.65 -13.98
N PHE A 346 28.48 -0.98 -13.06
CA PHE A 346 27.91 0.11 -12.28
C PHE A 346 27.52 1.31 -13.15
N GLU A 347 28.38 1.71 -14.10
CA GLU A 347 28.07 2.76 -15.07
C GLU A 347 26.84 2.39 -15.91
N THR A 348 26.83 1.17 -16.46
CA THR A 348 25.78 0.64 -17.32
C THR A 348 24.43 0.62 -16.60
N VAL A 349 24.34 0.00 -15.41
CA VAL A 349 23.08 -0.07 -14.65
C VAL A 349 22.61 1.32 -14.20
N SER A 350 23.54 2.22 -13.88
CA SER A 350 23.20 3.59 -13.47
C SER A 350 22.60 4.37 -14.64
N GLN A 351 23.18 4.28 -15.83
CA GLN A 351 22.66 4.93 -17.03
C GLN A 351 21.32 4.34 -17.45
N THR A 352 21.17 3.01 -17.40
CA THR A 352 19.89 2.35 -17.71
C THR A 352 18.78 2.81 -16.77
N LEU A 353 19.04 2.84 -15.46
CA LEU A 353 18.03 3.26 -14.50
C LEU A 353 17.69 4.74 -14.66
N LEU A 354 18.69 5.64 -14.68
CA LEU A 354 18.46 7.09 -14.76
C LEU A 354 17.71 7.49 -16.02
N ASN A 355 18.13 7.01 -17.20
CA ASN A 355 17.44 7.35 -18.45
C ASN A 355 16.05 6.69 -18.55
N GLY A 356 15.86 5.54 -17.91
CA GLY A 356 14.56 4.87 -17.81
C GLY A 356 13.57 5.65 -16.95
N VAL A 357 13.96 6.02 -15.72
CA VAL A 357 13.09 6.73 -14.77
C VAL A 357 12.84 8.18 -15.19
N ASP A 358 13.78 8.84 -15.86
CA ASP A 358 13.60 10.20 -16.39
C ASP A 358 12.49 10.29 -17.47
N ARG A 359 12.04 9.15 -17.99
CA ARG A 359 10.95 9.03 -18.97
C ARG A 359 9.66 8.46 -18.37
N ASP A 360 9.62 8.23 -17.06
CA ASP A 360 8.45 7.75 -16.34
C ASP A 360 8.03 8.75 -15.25
N ALA A 361 6.75 9.13 -15.24
CA ALA A 361 6.22 10.08 -14.26
C ALA A 361 6.03 9.48 -12.87
N LEU A 362 6.02 8.15 -12.76
CA LEU A 362 5.74 7.42 -11.53
C LEU A 362 7.00 6.88 -10.84
N SER A 363 8.18 7.09 -11.44
CA SER A 363 9.47 6.68 -10.90
C SER A 363 10.47 7.85 -10.80
N GLY A 364 11.53 7.68 -10.01
CA GLY A 364 12.61 8.65 -9.87
C GLY A 364 12.81 9.11 -8.42
N TRP A 365 12.99 10.43 -8.22
CA TRP A 365 13.16 11.07 -6.90
C TRP A 365 14.29 10.44 -6.07
N GLY A 366 15.42 10.16 -6.72
CA GLY A 366 16.52 9.40 -6.13
C GLY A 366 16.63 8.01 -6.74
N ALA A 367 17.86 7.49 -6.76
CA ALA A 367 18.13 6.11 -7.14
C ALA A 367 19.28 5.57 -6.28
N VAL A 368 19.24 4.27 -6.00
CA VAL A 368 20.28 3.55 -5.28
C VAL A 368 20.69 2.34 -6.10
N VAL A 369 21.99 2.13 -6.19
CA VAL A 369 22.61 0.97 -6.86
C VAL A 369 23.41 0.19 -5.82
N HIS A 370 23.19 -1.11 -5.77
CA HIS A 370 23.99 -2.07 -5.02
C HIS A 370 24.77 -2.93 -6.01
N LEU A 371 26.09 -2.79 -5.98
CA LEU A 371 27.02 -3.61 -6.73
C LEU A 371 27.58 -4.69 -5.81
N ILE A 372 27.35 -5.95 -6.17
CA ILE A 372 27.68 -7.13 -5.37
C ILE A 372 28.86 -7.81 -6.05
N THR A 373 30.00 -7.81 -5.37
CA THR A 373 31.24 -8.49 -5.80
C THR A 373 31.59 -9.60 -4.81
N PRO A 374 32.50 -10.53 -5.16
CA PRO A 374 32.90 -11.59 -4.25
C PRO A 374 33.54 -11.07 -2.95
N GLU A 375 34.23 -9.93 -2.99
CA GLU A 375 34.95 -9.33 -1.87
C GLU A 375 34.08 -8.40 -1.02
N ARG A 376 33.22 -7.59 -1.66
CA ARG A 376 32.43 -6.57 -0.97
C ARG A 376 31.14 -6.18 -1.70
N ILE A 377 30.24 -5.54 -0.96
CA ILE A 377 29.09 -4.82 -1.53
C ILE A 377 29.43 -3.33 -1.58
N ILE A 378 29.15 -2.69 -2.71
CA ILE A 378 29.30 -1.26 -2.89
C ILE A 378 27.90 -0.69 -3.14
N THR A 379 27.39 0.07 -2.18
CA THR A 379 26.12 0.81 -2.32
C THR A 379 26.43 2.26 -2.69
N ARG A 380 25.85 2.75 -3.78
CA ARG A 380 25.99 4.15 -4.23
C ARG A 380 24.61 4.74 -4.48
N SER A 381 24.37 5.93 -3.94
CA SER A 381 23.20 6.73 -4.30
C SER A 381 23.55 7.60 -5.51
N LEU A 382 22.67 7.59 -6.51
CA LEU A 382 22.83 8.36 -7.73
C LEU A 382 22.11 9.70 -7.60
N LYS A 383 22.79 10.75 -8.09
CA LYS A 383 22.14 12.05 -8.29
C LYS A 383 21.21 11.94 -9.50
N SER A 384 19.91 12.05 -9.25
CA SER A 384 18.85 11.98 -10.26
C SER A 384 18.01 13.26 -10.24
N ARG A 385 17.07 13.35 -11.19
CA ARG A 385 16.07 14.42 -11.21
C ARG A 385 15.07 14.27 -10.07
N MET A 386 14.53 15.40 -9.61
CA MET A 386 13.63 15.51 -8.45
C MET A 386 12.34 16.25 -8.82
N ASP A 387 11.88 16.10 -10.06
CA ASP A 387 10.69 16.76 -10.60
C ASP A 387 9.50 15.82 -10.82
#